data_AF-A0A529K312-F1
#
_entry.id   AF-A0A529K312-F1
#
_cell.length_a   1.000
_cell.length_b   1.000
_cell.length_c   1.000
_cell.angle_alpha   90.00
_cell.angle_beta   90.00
_cell.angle_gamma   90.00
#
_symmetry.space_group_name_H-M   'P 1'
#
loop_
_entity.id
_entity.type
_entity.pdbx_description
1 polymer ?
#
loop_
_entity_poly.entity_id
_entity_poly.type
_entity_poly.pdbx_seq_one_letter_code
_entity_poly.pdbx_strand_id
1 'polypeptide(L)'
;AKKYPGRFIVNGAFDPRDGEKAREYIHFMKETYDIKGVKMYTAEWNGASKGWRLNDPEAYKCFELCDKLGIRNIHVHKGPTIIPLNKDAFDVHDVDHAATDFQGLNWIVEHCGLPRLDDFCWIATQETNVYAGLAVALPFIHSRPRYFGEVIAELLFW
;
A
#
# COMPACT_ATOMS: atom_id res chain seq x y z
N ALA A 1 -17.57 0.03 -12.36
CA ALA A 1 -16.99 -0.57 -13.57
C ALA A 1 -18.02 -1.06 -14.59
N LYS A 2 -18.96 -1.96 -14.25
CA LYS A 2 -19.93 -2.55 -15.21
C LYS A 2 -20.68 -1.54 -16.10
N LYS A 3 -21.16 -0.42 -15.53
CA LYS A 3 -21.87 0.64 -16.27
C LYS A 3 -20.96 1.42 -17.25
N TYR A 4 -19.65 1.46 -17.00
CA TYR A 4 -18.69 2.24 -17.78
C TYR A 4 -17.43 1.42 -18.07
N PRO A 5 -17.50 0.44 -19.00
CA PRO A 5 -16.37 -0.41 -19.36
C PRO A 5 -15.16 0.39 -19.84
N GLY A 6 -13.95 -0.05 -19.48
CA GLY A 6 -12.69 0.60 -19.88
C GLY A 6 -12.38 1.94 -19.19
N ARG A 7 -13.28 2.46 -18.33
CA ARG A 7 -13.08 3.72 -17.60
C ARG A 7 -12.59 3.54 -16.18
N PHE A 8 -12.74 2.35 -15.61
CA PHE A 8 -12.43 2.05 -14.22
C PHE A 8 -11.69 0.73 -14.10
N ILE A 9 -10.61 0.75 -13.33
CA ILE A 9 -9.96 -0.45 -12.78
C ILE A 9 -10.40 -0.54 -11.32
N VAL A 10 -10.89 -1.70 -10.90
CA VAL A 10 -11.34 -1.92 -9.53
C VAL A 10 -10.23 -2.60 -8.75
N ASN A 11 -9.87 -1.98 -7.62
CA ASN A 11 -9.06 -2.63 -6.60
C ASN A 11 -9.97 -3.22 -5.52
N GLY A 12 -9.55 -4.34 -4.94
CA GLY A 12 -10.15 -4.88 -3.72
C GLY A 12 -9.60 -4.22 -2.46
N ALA A 13 -10.02 -4.73 -1.31
CA ALA A 13 -9.43 -4.42 -0.01
C ALA A 13 -9.71 -5.61 0.94
N PHE A 14 -8.82 -5.84 1.89
CA PHE A 14 -9.03 -6.81 2.97
C PHE A 14 -8.29 -6.34 4.22
N ASP A 15 -8.58 -6.95 5.36
CA ASP A 15 -7.83 -6.79 6.61
C ASP A 15 -7.31 -8.17 7.03
N PRO A 16 -5.99 -8.41 7.06
CA PRO A 16 -5.45 -9.72 7.40
C PRO A 16 -5.78 -10.16 8.83
N ARG A 17 -6.16 -9.23 9.72
CA ARG A 17 -6.61 -9.54 11.09
C ARG A 17 -7.90 -10.36 11.11
N ASP A 18 -8.66 -10.37 10.01
CA ASP A 18 -9.84 -11.22 9.86
C ASP A 18 -9.51 -12.70 9.55
N GLY A 19 -8.21 -13.02 9.39
CA GLY A 19 -7.71 -14.39 9.26
C GLY A 19 -8.25 -15.11 8.02
N GLU A 20 -8.92 -16.26 8.21
CA GLU A 20 -9.50 -17.04 7.10
C GLU A 20 -10.52 -16.24 6.29
N LYS A 21 -11.32 -15.39 6.96
CA LYS A 21 -12.34 -14.59 6.26
C LYS A 21 -11.72 -13.62 5.26
N ALA A 22 -10.54 -13.07 5.55
CA ALA A 22 -9.81 -12.23 4.61
C ALA A 22 -9.44 -13.00 3.35
N ARG A 23 -8.97 -14.24 3.50
CA ARG A 23 -8.57 -15.12 2.40
C ARG A 23 -9.75 -15.58 1.55
N GLU A 24 -10.86 -15.96 2.19
CA GLU A 24 -12.13 -16.23 1.50
C GLU A 24 -12.60 -15.01 0.69
N TYR A 25 -12.47 -13.81 1.26
CA TYR A 25 -12.86 -12.58 0.58
C TYR A 25 -11.94 -12.24 -0.59
N ILE A 26 -10.63 -12.49 -0.48
CA ILE A 26 -9.69 -12.36 -1.60
C ILE A 26 -10.10 -13.24 -2.77
N HIS A 27 -10.43 -14.52 -2.51
CA HIS A 27 -10.97 -15.44 -3.54
C HIS A 27 -12.24 -14.88 -4.18
N PHE A 28 -13.21 -14.49 -3.36
CA PHE A 28 -14.45 -13.91 -3.85
C PHE A 28 -14.23 -12.69 -4.75
N MET A 29 -13.37 -11.75 -4.34
CA MET A 29 -13.06 -10.55 -5.12
C MET A 29 -12.38 -10.90 -6.45
N LYS A 30 -11.47 -11.87 -6.44
CA LYS A 30 -10.80 -12.37 -7.64
C LYS A 30 -11.78 -13.01 -8.61
N GLU A 31 -12.63 -13.91 -8.14
CA GLU A 31 -13.55 -14.67 -9.00
C GLU A 31 -14.69 -13.78 -9.53
N THR A 32 -15.20 -12.88 -8.71
CA THR A 32 -16.37 -12.07 -9.05
C THR A 32 -16.01 -10.84 -9.88
N TYR A 33 -14.85 -10.24 -9.63
CA TYR A 33 -14.46 -8.96 -10.22
C TYR A 33 -13.13 -8.97 -10.98
N ASP A 34 -12.38 -10.08 -10.93
CA ASP A 34 -11.03 -10.22 -11.51
C ASP A 34 -10.10 -9.04 -11.18
N ILE A 35 -10.11 -8.63 -9.90
CA ILE A 35 -9.26 -7.55 -9.42
C ILE A 35 -7.78 -7.84 -9.71
N LYS A 36 -7.03 -6.77 -10.01
CA LYS A 36 -5.58 -6.82 -10.28
C LYS A 36 -4.74 -6.19 -9.18
N GLY A 37 -5.40 -5.60 -8.20
CA GLY A 37 -4.77 -4.96 -7.05
C GLY A 37 -5.70 -4.82 -5.87
N VAL A 38 -5.13 -4.49 -4.74
CA VAL A 38 -5.81 -4.24 -3.47
C VAL A 38 -5.33 -2.95 -2.85
N LYS A 39 -6.21 -2.29 -2.11
CA LYS A 39 -5.88 -1.15 -1.24
C LYS A 39 -5.85 -1.63 0.21
N MET A 40 -4.73 -1.39 0.86
CA MET A 40 -4.44 -1.83 2.22
C MET A 40 -4.29 -0.65 3.17
N TYR A 41 -4.96 -0.75 4.31
CA TYR A 41 -4.85 0.19 5.42
C TYR A 41 -4.20 -0.54 6.60
N THR A 42 -2.89 -0.36 6.75
CA THR A 42 -2.14 -0.90 7.89
C THR A 42 -2.50 -0.19 9.19
N ALA A 43 -2.98 1.05 9.09
CA ALA A 43 -3.48 1.86 10.19
C ALA A 43 -5.01 2.01 10.10
N GLU A 44 -5.73 1.12 10.78
CA GLU A 44 -7.20 1.14 10.88
C GLU A 44 -7.64 0.43 12.16
N TRP A 45 -8.74 0.88 12.75
CA TRP A 45 -9.35 0.22 13.89
C TRP A 45 -10.02 -1.09 13.48
N ASN A 46 -9.64 -2.18 14.14
CA ASN A 46 -10.37 -3.44 14.11
C ASN A 46 -10.39 -4.02 15.53
N GLY A 47 -11.57 -3.98 16.16
CA GLY A 47 -11.74 -4.30 17.57
C GLY A 47 -10.86 -3.42 18.47
N ALA A 48 -9.93 -4.05 19.20
CA ALA A 48 -9.01 -3.38 20.11
C ALA A 48 -7.68 -2.93 19.45
N SER A 49 -7.43 -3.32 18.19
CA SER A 49 -6.20 -2.99 17.47
C SER A 49 -6.33 -1.72 16.65
N LYS A 50 -5.29 -0.87 16.69
CA LYS A 50 -5.18 0.37 15.88
C LYS A 50 -4.44 0.16 14.54
N GLY A 51 -3.97 -1.05 14.27
CA GLY A 51 -3.23 -1.35 13.05
C GLY A 51 -2.47 -2.67 13.09
N TRP A 52 -1.79 -2.96 12.00
CA TRP A 52 -1.01 -4.17 11.75
C TRP A 52 0.19 -3.81 10.86
N ARG A 53 1.14 -4.73 10.72
CA ARG A 53 2.36 -4.52 9.91
C ARG A 53 2.35 -5.42 8.69
N LEU A 54 2.98 -4.99 7.60
CA LEU A 54 3.07 -5.81 6.39
C LEU A 54 3.80 -7.14 6.65
N ASN A 55 4.78 -7.16 7.57
CA ASN A 55 5.47 -8.38 7.99
C ASN A 55 4.73 -9.23 9.03
N ASP A 56 3.44 -8.99 9.27
CA ASP A 56 2.61 -9.84 10.11
C ASP A 56 2.38 -11.22 9.44
N PRO A 57 2.49 -12.35 10.17
CA PRO A 57 2.26 -13.67 9.60
C PRO A 57 0.90 -13.87 8.92
N GLU A 58 -0.18 -13.24 9.42
CA GLU A 58 -1.49 -13.31 8.76
C GLU A 58 -1.54 -12.46 7.49
N ALA A 59 -0.81 -11.34 7.45
CA ALA A 59 -0.66 -10.54 6.24
C ALA A 59 0.09 -11.32 5.15
N TYR A 60 1.17 -12.02 5.51
CA TYR A 60 1.96 -12.83 4.58
C TYR A 60 1.13 -13.94 3.94
N LYS A 61 0.25 -14.61 4.69
CA LYS A 61 -0.68 -15.60 4.12
C LYS A 61 -1.60 -14.98 3.06
N CYS A 62 -2.04 -13.74 3.27
CA CYS A 62 -2.87 -13.03 2.32
C CYS A 62 -2.06 -12.58 1.08
N PHE A 63 -0.81 -12.15 1.25
CA PHE A 63 0.07 -11.77 0.15
C PHE A 63 0.48 -12.95 -0.72
N GLU A 64 0.81 -14.09 -0.10
CA GLU A 64 1.07 -15.35 -0.80
C GLU A 64 -0.15 -15.74 -1.66
N LEU A 65 -1.37 -15.58 -1.12
CA LEU A 65 -2.59 -15.83 -1.86
C LEU A 65 -2.77 -14.82 -3.01
N CYS A 66 -2.54 -13.54 -2.78
CA CYS A 66 -2.60 -12.51 -3.82
C CYS A 66 -1.65 -12.83 -4.98
N ASP A 67 -0.40 -13.21 -4.67
CA ASP A 67 0.61 -13.57 -5.67
C ASP A 67 0.16 -14.79 -6.50
N LYS A 68 -0.26 -15.87 -5.83
CA LYS A 68 -0.81 -17.08 -6.48
C LYS A 68 -1.99 -16.78 -7.42
N LEU A 69 -2.85 -15.85 -7.03
CA LEU A 69 -4.02 -15.45 -7.82
C LEU A 69 -3.71 -14.37 -8.87
N GLY A 70 -2.47 -13.87 -8.94
CA GLY A 70 -2.05 -12.81 -9.85
C GLY A 70 -2.65 -11.43 -9.53
N ILE A 71 -2.98 -11.17 -8.27
CA ILE A 71 -3.37 -9.86 -7.73
C ILE A 71 -2.08 -9.14 -7.33
N ARG A 72 -1.41 -8.51 -8.31
CA ARG A 72 -0.02 -8.06 -8.15
C ARG A 72 0.14 -6.70 -7.49
N ASN A 73 -0.83 -5.80 -7.60
CA ASN A 73 -0.64 -4.40 -7.17
C ASN A 73 -1.16 -4.19 -5.75
N ILE A 74 -0.25 -4.07 -4.78
CA ILE A 74 -0.57 -3.87 -3.36
C ILE A 74 -0.36 -2.41 -3.02
N HIS A 75 -1.45 -1.67 -2.89
CA HIS A 75 -1.43 -0.26 -2.53
C HIS A 75 -1.46 -0.11 -1.01
N VAL A 76 -0.36 0.30 -0.38
CA VAL A 76 -0.23 0.38 1.08
C VAL A 76 -0.29 1.82 1.56
N HIS A 77 -1.18 2.12 2.49
CA HIS A 77 -1.28 3.45 3.08
C HIS A 77 -0.20 3.66 4.16
N LYS A 78 0.86 4.41 3.83
CA LYS A 78 2.01 4.67 4.74
C LYS A 78 2.22 6.14 5.14
N GLY A 79 1.11 6.86 5.22
CA GLY A 79 1.02 8.23 5.71
C GLY A 79 0.03 9.05 4.90
N PRO A 80 -0.28 10.30 5.26
CA PRO A 80 0.06 10.93 6.52
C PRO A 80 -0.72 10.31 7.69
N THR A 81 -0.13 10.33 8.88
CA THR A 81 -0.82 9.85 10.09
C THR A 81 -2.00 10.75 10.44
N ILE A 82 -3.12 10.13 10.82
CA ILE A 82 -4.36 10.81 11.24
C ILE A 82 -4.71 10.46 12.68
N ILE A 83 -5.29 11.42 13.42
CA ILE A 83 -5.88 11.16 14.75
C ILE A 83 -7.14 10.29 14.54
N PRO A 84 -7.41 9.26 15.36
CA PRO A 84 -6.74 8.85 16.60
C PRO A 84 -5.72 7.70 16.45
N LEU A 85 -5.15 7.54 15.26
CA LEU A 85 -4.15 6.50 14.95
C LEU A 85 -2.73 7.01 15.23
N ASN A 86 -1.81 6.08 15.41
CA ASN A 86 -0.41 6.37 15.74
C ASN A 86 0.49 6.20 14.51
N LYS A 87 1.65 6.85 14.53
CA LYS A 87 2.62 6.86 13.43
C LYS A 87 3.15 5.46 13.05
N ASP A 88 3.12 4.50 13.97
CA ASP A 88 3.73 3.17 13.84
C ASP A 88 3.08 2.33 12.76
N ALA A 89 1.74 2.36 12.66
CA ALA A 89 1.02 1.59 11.65
C ALA A 89 1.15 2.22 10.24
N PHE A 90 1.63 3.45 10.15
CA PHE A 90 1.99 4.13 8.89
C PHE A 90 3.50 4.04 8.60
N ASP A 91 4.27 3.31 9.40
CA ASP A 91 5.71 3.22 9.20
C ASP A 91 6.02 2.49 7.88
N VAL A 92 6.93 3.03 7.08
CA VAL A 92 7.33 2.49 5.78
C VAL A 92 8.33 1.35 5.90
N HIS A 93 9.03 1.21 7.03
CA HIS A 93 10.08 0.21 7.19
C HIS A 93 9.57 -1.23 7.02
N ASP A 94 8.31 -1.52 7.36
CA ASP A 94 7.76 -2.87 7.15
C ASP A 94 7.52 -3.22 5.67
N VAL A 95 7.63 -2.24 4.76
CA VAL A 95 7.59 -2.47 3.31
C VAL A 95 8.86 -3.19 2.86
N ASP A 96 10.02 -2.95 3.48
CA ASP A 96 11.28 -3.60 3.08
C ASP A 96 11.15 -5.14 3.14
N HIS A 97 10.60 -5.66 4.23
CA HIS A 97 10.44 -7.07 4.50
C HIS A 97 9.48 -7.69 3.47
N ALA A 98 8.31 -7.08 3.32
CA ALA A 98 7.29 -7.60 2.41
C ALA A 98 7.72 -7.49 0.94
N ALA A 99 8.45 -6.44 0.57
CA ALA A 99 9.02 -6.28 -0.76
C ALA A 99 10.06 -7.36 -1.06
N THR A 100 11.05 -7.53 -0.18
CA THR A 100 12.07 -8.58 -0.27
C THR A 100 11.43 -9.97 -0.41
N ASP A 101 10.45 -10.30 0.44
CA ASP A 101 9.87 -11.65 0.51
C ASP A 101 8.90 -11.95 -0.65
N PHE A 102 8.27 -10.93 -1.25
CA PHE A 102 7.27 -11.08 -2.31
C PHE A 102 7.63 -10.28 -3.57
N GLN A 103 8.73 -10.65 -4.24
CA GLN A 103 9.17 -10.00 -5.49
C GLN A 103 8.17 -10.12 -6.67
N GLY A 104 7.20 -11.04 -6.59
CA GLY A 104 6.11 -11.15 -7.57
C GLY A 104 5.01 -10.08 -7.45
N LEU A 105 4.99 -9.37 -6.32
CA LEU A 105 4.04 -8.31 -6.01
C LEU A 105 4.69 -6.94 -6.19
N ASN A 106 3.89 -5.95 -6.60
CA ASN A 106 4.25 -4.55 -6.63
C ASN A 106 3.73 -3.86 -5.37
N TRP A 107 4.60 -3.15 -4.67
CA TRP A 107 4.29 -2.42 -3.44
C TRP A 107 4.19 -0.94 -3.73
N ILE A 108 2.96 -0.45 -3.94
CA ILE A 108 2.70 0.96 -4.19
C ILE A 108 2.54 1.64 -2.83
N VAL A 109 3.59 2.31 -2.38
CA VAL A 109 3.59 3.07 -1.13
C VAL A 109 2.87 4.38 -1.35
N GLU A 110 1.65 4.44 -0.85
CA GLU A 110 0.78 5.57 -1.06
C GLU A 110 1.28 6.77 -0.29
N HIS A 111 1.18 7.93 -0.92
CA HIS A 111 1.70 9.20 -0.41
C HIS A 111 3.22 9.23 -0.27
N CYS A 112 3.95 8.37 -1.02
CA CYS A 112 5.40 8.20 -0.98
C CYS A 112 6.01 8.20 0.43
N GLY A 113 5.30 7.58 1.39
CA GLY A 113 5.75 7.48 2.77
C GLY A 113 5.69 8.78 3.59
N LEU A 114 5.12 9.86 3.05
CA LEU A 114 5.13 11.16 3.72
C LEU A 114 4.56 11.11 5.15
N PRO A 115 5.23 11.75 6.13
CA PRO A 115 6.37 12.66 5.98
C PRO A 115 7.76 12.00 5.97
N ARG A 116 7.87 10.67 5.99
CA ARG A 116 9.13 9.90 6.00
C ARG A 116 9.63 9.62 4.57
N LEU A 117 9.85 10.68 3.80
CA LEU A 117 10.24 10.57 2.40
C LEU A 117 11.58 9.85 2.22
N ASP A 118 12.60 10.24 2.99
CA ASP A 118 13.94 9.69 2.86
C ASP A 118 13.96 8.18 3.09
N ASP A 119 13.31 7.70 4.16
CA ASP A 119 13.17 6.27 4.47
C ASP A 119 12.51 5.52 3.28
N PHE A 120 11.45 6.10 2.71
CA PHE A 120 10.80 5.53 1.53
C PHE A 120 11.75 5.48 0.32
N CYS A 121 12.48 6.56 0.03
CA CYS A 121 13.41 6.61 -1.11
C CYS A 121 14.50 5.54 -1.01
N TRP A 122 15.09 5.34 0.17
CA TRP A 122 16.08 4.28 0.40
C TRP A 122 15.51 2.89 0.14
N ILE A 123 14.31 2.60 0.66
CA ILE A 123 13.64 1.30 0.42
C ILE A 123 13.31 1.13 -1.07
N ALA A 124 12.78 2.17 -1.72
CA ALA A 124 12.42 2.11 -3.15
C ALA A 124 13.64 1.96 -4.07
N THR A 125 14.82 2.44 -3.65
CA THR A 125 16.09 2.23 -4.35
C THR A 125 16.58 0.80 -4.20
N GLN A 126 16.40 0.22 -3.01
CA GLN A 126 16.81 -1.15 -2.70
C GLN A 126 15.92 -2.17 -3.42
N GLU A 127 14.61 -1.97 -3.40
CA GLU A 127 13.60 -2.97 -3.79
C GLU A 127 13.02 -2.67 -5.18
N THR A 128 13.26 -3.58 -6.14
CA THR A 128 12.87 -3.38 -7.56
C THR A 128 11.35 -3.35 -7.81
N ASN A 129 10.57 -3.73 -6.81
CA ASN A 129 9.12 -3.85 -6.86
C ASN A 129 8.39 -2.84 -5.95
N VAL A 130 9.07 -1.80 -5.47
CA VAL A 130 8.48 -0.73 -4.66
C VAL A 130 8.26 0.54 -5.52
N TYR A 131 7.08 1.14 -5.42
CA TYR A 131 6.67 2.27 -6.25
C TYR A 131 6.07 3.41 -5.42
N ALA A 132 6.34 4.66 -5.84
CA ALA A 132 5.79 5.84 -5.19
C ALA A 132 4.35 6.15 -5.64
N GLY A 133 3.39 6.13 -4.73
CA GLY A 133 2.05 6.67 -4.95
C GLY A 133 2.01 8.18 -4.63
N LEU A 134 1.75 9.04 -5.62
CA LEU A 134 1.82 10.50 -5.46
C LEU A 134 0.54 11.16 -4.91
N ALA A 135 -0.46 10.38 -4.50
CA ALA A 135 -1.63 10.91 -3.83
C ALA A 135 -1.20 11.74 -2.60
N VAL A 136 -1.94 12.80 -2.21
CA VAL A 136 -1.56 13.79 -1.17
C VAL A 136 -0.31 14.62 -1.47
N ALA A 137 0.72 14.08 -2.14
CA ALA A 137 1.87 14.86 -2.59
C ALA A 137 1.48 15.84 -3.71
N LEU A 138 0.67 15.40 -4.68
CA LEU A 138 0.23 16.21 -5.83
C LEU A 138 -0.40 17.58 -5.46
N PRO A 139 -1.33 17.68 -4.49
CA PRO A 139 -1.85 18.99 -4.04
C PRO A 139 -0.79 20.02 -3.60
N PHE A 140 0.42 19.60 -3.21
CA PHE A 140 1.48 20.54 -2.83
C PHE A 140 2.01 21.35 -4.01
N ILE A 141 1.77 20.94 -5.26
CA ILE A 141 2.10 21.75 -6.46
C ILE A 141 1.58 23.18 -6.32
N HIS A 142 0.37 23.34 -5.79
CA HIS A 142 -0.26 24.65 -5.62
C HIS A 142 -0.09 25.22 -4.22
N SER A 143 -0.26 24.40 -3.18
CA SER A 143 -0.27 24.90 -1.80
C SER A 143 1.13 25.12 -1.20
N ARG A 144 2.12 24.33 -1.61
CA ARG A 144 3.52 24.39 -1.13
C ARG A 144 4.51 24.01 -2.26
N PRO A 145 4.60 24.78 -3.35
CA PRO A 145 5.33 24.41 -4.56
C PRO A 145 6.81 24.07 -4.33
N ARG A 146 7.49 24.75 -3.40
CA ARG A 146 8.89 24.43 -3.04
C ARG A 146 9.01 23.04 -2.42
N TYR A 147 8.12 22.72 -1.48
CA TYR A 147 8.08 21.41 -0.84
C TYR A 147 7.73 20.31 -1.85
N PHE A 148 6.79 20.56 -2.76
CA PHE A 148 6.53 19.63 -3.86
C PHE A 148 7.78 19.40 -4.72
N GLY A 149 8.51 20.48 -5.04
CA GLY A 149 9.79 20.40 -5.74
C GLY A 149 10.82 19.53 -5.01
N GLU A 150 10.94 19.68 -3.69
CA GLU A 150 11.78 18.82 -2.84
C GLU A 150 11.34 17.35 -2.93
N VAL A 151 10.04 17.07 -2.79
CA VAL A 151 9.51 15.69 -2.88
C VAL A 151 9.84 15.06 -4.23
N ILE A 152 9.60 15.76 -5.34
CA ILE A 152 9.89 15.23 -6.68
C ILE A 152 11.39 15.11 -6.93
N ALA A 153 12.21 16.04 -6.42
CA ALA A 153 13.65 15.99 -6.57
C ALA A 153 14.24 14.74 -5.90
N GLU A 154 13.84 14.43 -4.67
CA GLU A 154 14.25 13.20 -4.00
C GLU A 154 13.78 11.97 -4.79
N LEU A 155 12.50 11.88 -5.14
CA LEU A 155 11.95 10.73 -5.88
C LEU A 155 12.60 10.46 -7.25
N LEU A 156 13.23 11.46 -7.87
CA LEU A 156 13.90 11.34 -9.17
C LEU A 156 15.42 11.20 -9.06
N PHE A 157 16.01 11.53 -7.92
CA PHE A 157 17.46 11.48 -7.71
C PHE A 157 17.95 10.07 -7.39
N TRP A 158 17.24 9.41 -6.47
CA TRP A 158 17.49 8.04 -6.04
C TRP A 158 17.19 7.05 -7.18
#